data_AF-A0A353CC48-F1
#
_entry.id   AF-A0A353CC48-F1
#
_cell.length_a   1.000
_cell.length_b   1.000
_cell.length_c   1.000
_cell.angle_alpha   90.00
_cell.angle_beta   90.00
_cell.angle_gamma   90.00
#
_symmetry.space_group_name_H-M   'P 1'
#
loop_
_entity.id
_entity.type
_entity.pdbx_description
1 polymer ?
#
loop_
_entity_poly.entity_id
_entity_poly.type
_entity_poly.pdbx_seq_one_letter_code
_entity_poly.pdbx_strand_id
1 'polypeptide(L)'
;METDTVDKKAATPWWFWTFAGLMVLLNVLGMVQLIEPYLLSEAEKEELISPRGLEIMKAEPIWATVGYSLGVIGSFLGSVTMLNHRTRRLSRIFFAVSILGLLTQRAWFFLLSGLTHLVPMPVMLLNPVVAALIAIWMLSRALRIAEQNTVD
;
A
#
# COMPACT_ATOMS: atom_id res chain seq x y z
N MET A 1 27.51 32.83 -30.29
CA MET A 1 26.11 32.37 -30.29
C MET A 1 26.05 31.19 -29.34
N GLU A 2 25.90 31.47 -28.04
CA GLU A 2 25.51 30.44 -27.07
C GLU A 2 24.03 30.17 -27.31
N THR A 3 23.71 28.93 -27.66
CA THR A 3 22.32 28.48 -27.69
C THR A 3 21.88 28.27 -26.26
N ASP A 4 21.10 29.19 -25.72
CA ASP A 4 20.33 29.02 -24.49
C ASP A 4 19.42 27.78 -24.66
N THR A 5 19.90 26.62 -24.27
CA THR A 5 19.05 25.45 -24.07
C THR A 5 18.33 25.68 -22.76
N VAL A 6 17.25 26.47 -22.83
CA VAL A 6 16.26 26.54 -21.75
C VAL A 6 15.77 25.12 -21.52
N ASP A 7 16.27 24.49 -20.47
CA ASP A 7 15.92 23.13 -20.09
C ASP A 7 14.43 23.13 -19.76
N LYS A 8 13.62 22.68 -20.72
CA LYS A 8 12.17 22.60 -20.57
C LYS A 8 11.90 21.53 -19.54
N LYS A 9 11.67 21.96 -18.29
CA LYS A 9 11.16 21.11 -17.20
C LYS A 9 10.06 20.21 -17.74
N ALA A 10 10.38 18.93 -17.90
CA ALA A 10 9.52 17.98 -18.60
C ALA A 10 8.17 17.90 -17.87
N ALA A 11 7.10 18.29 -18.56
CA ALA A 11 5.75 18.24 -18.00
C ALA A 11 5.41 16.79 -17.60
N THR A 12 4.78 16.62 -16.44
CA THR A 12 4.36 15.29 -15.98
C THR A 12 3.37 14.70 -16.98
N PRO A 13 3.62 13.50 -17.54
CA PRO A 13 2.76 12.93 -18.58
C PRO A 13 1.32 12.74 -18.11
N TRP A 14 0.34 12.90 -19.00
CA TRP A 14 -1.09 12.74 -18.65
C TRP A 14 -1.42 11.35 -18.08
N TRP A 15 -0.77 10.29 -18.60
CA TRP A 15 -0.98 8.92 -18.12
C TRP A 15 -0.60 8.73 -16.65
N PHE A 16 0.32 9.54 -16.13
CA PHE A 16 0.71 9.49 -14.71
C PHE A 16 -0.49 9.80 -13.82
N TRP A 17 -1.31 10.78 -14.18
CA TRP A 17 -2.47 11.19 -13.40
C TRP A 17 -3.54 10.10 -13.38
N THR A 18 -3.81 9.45 -14.53
CA THR A 18 -4.73 8.32 -14.61
C THR A 18 -4.28 7.16 -13.72
N PHE A 19 -3.00 6.78 -13.80
CA PHE A 19 -2.45 5.69 -12.98
C PHE A 19 -2.41 6.04 -11.49
N ALA A 20 -2.02 7.27 -11.14
CA ALA A 20 -1.99 7.70 -9.76
C ALA A 20 -3.40 7.73 -9.14
N GLY A 21 -4.41 8.16 -9.91
CA GLY A 21 -5.82 8.06 -9.51
C GLY A 21 -6.26 6.61 -9.28
N LEU A 22 -5.91 5.70 -10.18
CA LEU A 22 -6.19 4.27 -10.01
C LEU A 22 -5.54 3.70 -8.75
N MET A 23 -4.29 4.07 -8.46
CA MET A 23 -3.61 3.62 -7.24
C MET A 23 -4.28 4.15 -5.97
N VAL A 24 -4.79 5.39 -5.98
CA VAL A 24 -5.58 5.91 -4.85
C VAL A 24 -6.83 5.04 -4.65
N LEU A 25 -7.56 4.71 -5.73
CA LEU A 25 -8.75 3.86 -5.65
C LEU A 25 -8.43 2.47 -5.09
N LEU A 26 -7.35 1.83 -5.53
CA LEU A 26 -6.92 0.54 -4.99
C LEU A 26 -6.56 0.62 -3.51
N ASN A 27 -5.95 1.72 -3.07
CA ASN A 27 -5.66 1.94 -1.65
C ASN A 27 -6.92 2.19 -0.81
N VAL A 28 -7.96 2.79 -1.40
CA VAL A 28 -9.28 2.90 -0.75
C VAL A 28 -9.87 1.51 -0.51
N LEU A 29 -9.73 0.56 -1.44
CA LEU A 29 -10.17 -0.82 -1.20
C LEU A 29 -9.43 -1.47 -0.02
N GLY A 30 -8.12 -1.20 0.12
CA GLY A 30 -7.36 -1.64 1.29
C GLY A 30 -7.88 -1.03 2.59
N MET A 31 -8.24 0.26 2.60
CA MET A 31 -8.85 0.93 3.76
C MET A 31 -10.20 0.33 4.13
N VAL A 32 -11.02 -0.03 3.13
CA VAL A 32 -12.28 -0.73 3.37
C VAL A 32 -12.02 -2.08 4.03
N GLN A 33 -11.10 -2.90 3.51
CA GLN A 33 -10.75 -4.19 4.11
C GLN A 33 -10.19 -4.07 5.53
N LEU A 34 -9.51 -2.96 5.83
CA LEU A 34 -9.04 -2.67 7.19
C LEU A 34 -10.18 -2.37 8.15
N ILE A 35 -11.21 -1.64 7.70
CA ILE A 35 -12.28 -1.13 8.58
C ILE A 35 -13.46 -2.10 8.65
N GLU A 36 -13.77 -2.80 7.57
CA GLU A 36 -14.92 -3.71 7.44
C GLU A 36 -15.07 -4.69 8.62
N PRO A 37 -14.02 -5.40 9.08
CA PRO A 37 -14.15 -6.31 10.22
C PRO A 37 -14.56 -5.63 11.54
N TYR A 38 -14.35 -4.31 11.68
CA TYR A 38 -14.73 -3.56 12.87
C TYR A 38 -16.15 -3.00 12.79
N LEU A 39 -16.74 -2.97 11.60
CA LEU A 39 -18.12 -2.51 11.39
C LEU A 39 -19.14 -3.64 11.51
N LEU A 40 -18.71 -4.88 11.28
CA LEU A 40 -19.54 -6.07 11.37
C LEU A 40 -19.70 -6.54 12.83
N SER A 41 -20.90 -6.94 13.20
CA SER A 41 -21.17 -7.71 14.42
C SER A 41 -20.56 -9.11 14.33
N GLU A 42 -20.45 -9.80 15.47
CA GLU A 42 -19.94 -11.18 15.49
C GLU A 42 -20.82 -12.14 14.66
N ALA A 43 -22.15 -11.95 14.67
CA ALA A 43 -23.06 -12.75 13.84
C ALA A 43 -22.84 -12.51 12.34
N GLU A 44 -22.67 -11.24 11.93
CA GLU A 44 -22.41 -10.90 10.52
C GLU A 44 -21.04 -11.39 10.05
N LYS A 45 -20.03 -11.39 10.92
CA LYS A 45 -18.71 -11.98 10.59
C LYS A 45 -18.80 -13.48 10.32
N GLU A 46 -19.58 -14.20 11.11
CA GLU A 46 -19.78 -15.64 10.93
C GLU A 46 -20.56 -15.96 9.64
N GLU A 47 -21.42 -15.06 9.19
CA GLU A 47 -22.18 -15.19 7.95
C GLU A 47 -21.37 -14.79 6.70
N LEU A 48 -20.65 -13.66 6.76
CA LEU A 48 -20.00 -13.04 5.61
C LEU A 48 -18.55 -13.49 5.39
N ILE A 49 -17.85 -13.89 6.46
CA ILE A 49 -16.44 -14.29 6.40
C ILE A 49 -16.34 -15.81 6.40
N SER A 50 -15.56 -16.36 5.47
CA SER A 50 -15.30 -17.80 5.45
C SER A 50 -14.74 -18.31 6.80
N PRO A 51 -15.05 -19.56 7.22
CA PRO A 51 -14.57 -20.09 8.50
C PRO A 51 -13.05 -19.99 8.68
N ARG A 52 -12.29 -20.23 7.61
CA ARG A 52 -10.82 -20.11 7.61
C ARG A 52 -10.36 -18.65 7.78
N GLY A 53 -11.05 -17.71 7.15
CA GLY A 53 -10.77 -16.28 7.32
C GLY A 53 -11.04 -15.80 8.74
N LEU A 54 -12.11 -16.30 9.36
CA LEU A 54 -12.46 -15.99 10.75
C LEU A 54 -11.41 -16.54 11.74
N GLU A 55 -10.90 -17.75 11.50
CA GLU A 55 -9.81 -18.34 12.29
C GLU A 55 -8.52 -17.50 12.23
N ILE A 56 -8.12 -17.09 11.02
CA ILE A 56 -6.95 -16.21 10.83
C ILE A 56 -7.15 -14.88 11.54
N MET A 57 -8.32 -14.26 11.39
CA MET A 57 -8.65 -12.98 12.02
C MET A 57 -8.63 -13.06 13.55
N LYS A 58 -9.16 -14.15 14.13
CA LYS A 58 -9.17 -14.36 15.59
C LYS A 58 -7.77 -14.65 16.15
N ALA A 59 -6.89 -15.25 15.35
CA ALA A 59 -5.52 -15.55 15.75
C ALA A 59 -4.54 -14.39 15.54
N GLU A 60 -4.93 -13.34 14.79
CA GLU A 60 -4.04 -12.22 14.47
C GLU A 60 -3.71 -11.38 15.72
N PRO A 61 -2.44 -11.29 16.11
CA PRO A 61 -2.03 -10.51 17.25
C PRO A 61 -2.06 -9.02 16.93
N ILE A 62 -2.31 -8.20 17.95
CA ILE A 62 -2.48 -6.75 17.83
C ILE A 62 -1.31 -6.08 17.08
N TRP A 63 -0.08 -6.53 17.30
CA TRP A 63 1.09 -5.94 16.61
C TRP A 63 1.10 -6.20 15.09
N ALA A 64 0.57 -7.35 14.64
CA ALA A 64 0.44 -7.66 13.21
C ALA A 64 -0.66 -6.82 12.57
N THR A 65 -1.78 -6.63 13.28
CA THR A 65 -2.88 -5.74 12.89
C THR A 65 -2.44 -4.28 12.82
N VAL A 66 -1.61 -3.82 13.76
CA VAL A 66 -1.00 -2.48 13.72
C VAL A 66 -0.08 -2.36 12.51
N GLY A 67 0.74 -3.39 12.23
CA GLY A 67 1.55 -3.47 11.02
C GLY A 67 0.70 -3.33 9.75
N TYR A 68 -0.39 -4.09 9.63
CA TYR A 68 -1.32 -3.99 8.51
C TYR A 68 -1.92 -2.59 8.37
N SER A 69 -2.41 -2.01 9.47
CA SER A 69 -2.96 -0.65 9.51
C SER A 69 -1.97 0.39 8.99
N LEU A 70 -0.70 0.32 9.44
CA LEU A 70 0.37 1.20 8.94
C LEU A 70 0.68 0.94 7.46
N GLY A 71 0.60 -0.32 7.04
CA GLY A 71 0.66 -0.75 5.64
C GLY A 71 -0.34 -0.02 4.77
N VAL A 72 -1.62 -0.16 5.09
CA VAL A 72 -2.73 0.39 4.31
C VAL A 72 -2.77 1.92 4.38
N ILE A 73 -2.74 2.48 5.58
CA ILE A 73 -2.80 3.94 5.78
C ILE A 73 -1.58 4.62 5.15
N GLY A 74 -0.39 4.02 5.32
CA GLY A 74 0.83 4.53 4.70
C GLY A 74 0.77 4.53 3.18
N SER A 75 0.27 3.46 2.55
CA SER A 75 0.15 3.44 1.08
C SER A 75 -0.93 4.40 0.56
N PHE A 76 -2.05 4.53 1.27
CA PHE A 76 -3.08 5.51 0.95
C PHE A 76 -2.54 6.94 1.04
N LEU A 77 -1.95 7.34 2.18
CA LEU A 77 -1.38 8.68 2.35
C LEU A 77 -0.21 8.93 1.39
N GLY A 78 0.63 7.92 1.14
CA GLY A 78 1.70 7.99 0.15
C GLY A 78 1.17 8.29 -1.25
N SER A 79 0.08 7.63 -1.66
CA SER A 79 -0.57 7.82 -2.95
C SER A 79 -1.18 9.23 -3.10
N VAL A 80 -1.87 9.72 -2.06
CA VAL A 80 -2.49 11.04 -2.04
C VAL A 80 -1.44 12.16 -2.03
N THR A 81 -0.40 12.02 -1.20
CA THR A 81 0.68 13.02 -1.12
C THR A 81 1.56 13.06 -2.37
N MET A 82 1.64 11.97 -3.14
CA MET A 82 2.36 11.95 -4.42
C MET A 82 1.68 12.83 -5.49
N LEU A 83 0.34 12.90 -5.48
CA LEU A 83 -0.44 13.71 -6.42
C LEU A 83 -0.18 15.21 -6.23
N ASN A 84 0.06 15.65 -4.99
CA ASN A 84 0.29 17.06 -4.70
C ASN A 84 1.78 17.41 -4.76
N HIS A 85 2.14 18.31 -5.68
CA HIS A 85 3.51 18.80 -5.89
C HIS A 85 4.19 19.31 -4.60
N ARG A 86 3.44 19.89 -3.65
CA ARG A 86 4.00 20.45 -2.41
C ARG A 86 4.35 19.40 -1.34
N THR A 87 3.65 18.26 -1.31
CA THR A 87 3.80 17.25 -0.25
C THR A 87 4.53 16.00 -0.71
N ARG A 88 5.08 15.99 -1.94
CA ARG A 88 5.81 14.85 -2.52
C ARG A 88 6.98 14.34 -1.69
N ARG A 89 7.63 15.20 -0.91
CA ARG A 89 8.74 14.81 -0.02
C ARG A 89 8.28 13.83 1.07
N LEU A 90 7.02 13.96 1.54
CA LEU A 90 6.42 13.09 2.57
C LEU A 90 5.99 11.73 2.02
N SER A 91 5.67 11.66 0.73
CA SER A 91 5.25 10.42 0.06
C SER A 91 6.26 9.27 0.26
N ARG A 92 7.57 9.59 0.24
CA ARG A 92 8.64 8.61 0.49
C ARG A 92 8.55 7.98 1.88
N ILE A 93 8.28 8.80 2.90
CA ILE A 93 8.18 8.34 4.29
C ILE A 93 6.95 7.44 4.42
N PHE A 94 5.81 7.87 3.89
CA PHE A 94 4.57 7.10 3.95
C PHE A 94 4.67 5.73 3.24
N PHE A 95 5.29 5.67 2.07
CA PHE A 95 5.53 4.40 1.39
C PHE A 95 6.55 3.52 2.12
N ALA A 96 7.59 4.09 2.73
CA ALA A 96 8.53 3.31 3.55
C ALA A 96 7.84 2.70 4.78
N VAL A 97 7.03 3.48 5.50
CA VAL A 97 6.20 3.00 6.61
C VAL A 97 5.23 1.92 6.14
N SER A 98 4.63 2.11 4.98
CA SER A 98 3.71 1.13 4.40
C SER A 98 4.38 -0.21 4.13
N ILE A 99 5.57 -0.20 3.52
CA ILE A 99 6.33 -1.42 3.24
C ILE A 99 6.68 -2.13 4.54
N LEU A 100 7.13 -1.41 5.57
CA LEU A 100 7.42 -1.99 6.88
C LEU A 100 6.17 -2.60 7.52
N GLY A 101 5.03 -1.93 7.42
CA GLY A 101 3.76 -2.43 7.92
C GLY A 101 3.30 -3.71 7.21
N LEU A 102 3.38 -3.72 5.88
CA LEU A 102 3.10 -4.90 5.06
C LEU A 102 4.03 -6.06 5.46
N LEU A 103 5.34 -5.83 5.55
CA LEU A 103 6.29 -6.86 5.94
C LEU A 103 6.02 -7.40 7.34
N THR A 104 5.63 -6.55 8.29
CA THR A 104 5.29 -6.97 9.66
C THR A 104 4.12 -7.94 9.67
N GLN A 105 3.02 -7.61 8.98
CA GLN A 105 1.86 -8.50 8.89
C GLN A 105 2.20 -9.80 8.14
N ARG A 106 2.96 -9.72 7.05
CA ARG A 106 3.36 -10.92 6.29
C ARG A 106 4.32 -11.82 7.07
N ALA A 107 5.25 -11.25 7.82
CA ALA A 107 6.16 -12.01 8.68
C ALA A 107 5.37 -12.79 9.75
N TRP A 108 4.36 -12.15 10.36
CA TRP A 108 3.45 -12.87 11.25
C TRP A 108 2.76 -14.03 10.53
N PHE A 109 2.08 -13.75 9.42
CA PHE A 109 1.26 -14.74 8.74
C PHE A 109 2.08 -15.94 8.23
N PHE A 110 3.23 -15.69 7.59
CA PHE A 110 4.04 -16.75 6.98
C PHE A 110 4.94 -17.49 7.97
N LEU A 111 5.51 -16.80 8.96
CA LEU A 111 6.56 -17.37 9.81
C LEU A 111 6.04 -17.78 11.20
N LEU A 112 5.01 -17.11 11.72
CA LEU A 112 4.62 -17.22 13.12
C LEU A 112 3.20 -17.76 13.33
N SER A 113 2.29 -17.62 12.36
CA SER A 113 0.88 -17.98 12.56
C SER A 113 0.64 -19.49 12.63
N GLY A 114 1.41 -20.29 11.88
CA GLY A 114 1.10 -21.71 11.66
C GLY A 114 -0.15 -21.97 10.80
N LEU A 115 -0.83 -20.91 10.34
CA LEU A 115 -2.12 -20.97 9.63
C LEU A 115 -1.99 -20.98 8.10
N THR A 116 -0.77 -21.05 7.57
CA THR A 116 -0.49 -21.03 6.12
C THR A 116 -1.19 -22.16 5.36
N HIS A 117 -1.44 -23.29 6.03
CA HIS A 117 -2.16 -24.43 5.47
C HIS A 117 -3.66 -24.17 5.21
N LEU A 118 -4.25 -23.16 5.85
CA LEU A 118 -5.65 -22.79 5.67
C LEU A 118 -5.90 -22.04 4.35
N VAL A 119 -4.86 -21.44 3.78
CA VAL A 119 -4.94 -20.62 2.57
C VAL A 119 -4.30 -21.36 1.40
N PRO A 120 -5.01 -21.55 0.27
CA PRO A 120 -4.41 -22.13 -0.93
C PRO A 120 -3.19 -21.31 -1.38
N MET A 121 -2.10 -22.00 -1.72
CA MET A 121 -0.83 -21.39 -2.18
C MET A 121 -1.00 -20.25 -3.19
N PRO A 122 -1.85 -20.37 -4.23
CA PRO A 122 -2.03 -19.28 -5.20
C PRO A 122 -2.54 -17.99 -4.56
N VAL A 123 -3.54 -18.08 -3.67
CA VAL A 123 -4.13 -16.92 -2.99
C VAL A 123 -3.14 -16.33 -1.98
N MET A 124 -2.44 -17.21 -1.26
CA MET A 124 -1.46 -16.84 -0.25
C MET A 124 -0.32 -15.99 -0.82
N LEU A 125 0.14 -16.28 -2.04
CA LEU A 125 1.24 -15.54 -2.67
C LEU A 125 0.77 -14.37 -3.53
N LEU A 126 -0.35 -14.51 -4.24
CA LEU A 126 -0.79 -13.49 -5.21
C LEU A 126 -1.07 -12.14 -4.53
N ASN A 127 -1.86 -12.14 -3.46
CA ASN A 127 -2.27 -10.92 -2.77
C ASN A 127 -1.07 -10.10 -2.23
N PRO A 128 -0.14 -10.67 -1.44
CA PRO A 128 1.03 -9.93 -0.96
C PRO A 128 1.99 -9.52 -2.08
N VAL A 129 2.19 -10.34 -3.11
CA VAL A 129 3.09 -10.01 -4.21
C VAL A 129 2.57 -8.83 -5.01
N VAL A 130 1.28 -8.82 -5.36
CA VAL A 130 0.66 -7.69 -6.07
C VAL A 130 0.76 -6.42 -5.24
N ALA A 131 0.45 -6.47 -3.94
CA ALA A 131 0.59 -5.33 -3.04
C ALA A 131 2.03 -4.80 -2.97
N ALA A 132 3.02 -5.70 -2.86
CA ALA A 132 4.43 -5.33 -2.82
C ALA A 132 4.90 -4.71 -4.14
N LEU A 133 4.52 -5.27 -5.30
CA LEU A 133 4.86 -4.74 -6.61
C LEU A 133 4.28 -3.33 -6.80
N ILE A 134 3.04 -3.11 -6.39
CA ILE A 134 2.41 -1.79 -6.42
C ILE A 134 3.17 -0.81 -5.52
N ALA A 135 3.44 -1.18 -4.25
CA ALA A 135 4.15 -0.32 -3.31
C ALA A 135 5.56 0.04 -3.78
N ILE A 136 6.32 -0.92 -4.30
CA ILE A 136 7.67 -0.71 -4.85
C ILE A 136 7.61 0.21 -6.07
N TRP A 137 6.67 -0.04 -6.98
CA TRP A 137 6.50 0.81 -8.16
C TRP A 137 6.18 2.24 -7.75
N MET A 138 5.26 2.45 -6.80
CA MET A 138 4.91 3.79 -6.32
C MET A 138 6.08 4.48 -5.61
N LEU A 139 6.83 3.78 -4.77
CA LEU A 139 8.04 4.30 -4.14
C LEU A 139 9.09 4.71 -5.18
N SER A 140 9.30 3.88 -6.20
CA SER A 140 10.25 4.20 -7.28
C SER A 140 9.88 5.48 -8.03
N ARG A 141 8.58 5.73 -8.22
CA ARG A 141 8.08 6.97 -8.83
C ARG A 141 8.24 8.16 -7.89
N ALA A 142 7.92 7.99 -6.61
CA ALA A 142 8.10 9.02 -5.60
C ALA A 142 9.57 9.46 -5.48
N LEU A 143 10.52 8.53 -5.58
CA LEU A 143 11.96 8.81 -5.55
C LEU A 143 12.42 9.59 -6.79
N ARG A 144 12.06 9.14 -8.00
CA ARG A 144 12.43 9.83 -9.24
C ARG A 144 11.89 11.26 -9.31
N ILE A 145 10.66 11.48 -8.82
CA ILE A 145 10.08 12.82 -8.78
C ILE A 145 10.80 13.70 -7.74
N ALA A 146 11.30 13.12 -6.64
CA ALA A 146 12.05 13.88 -5.63
C ALA A 146 13.41 14.37 -6.17
N GLU A 147 14.13 13.53 -6.91
CA GLU A 147 15.43 13.87 -7.55
C GLU A 147 15.30 15.03 -8.54
N GLN A 148 14.22 15.09 -9.31
CA GLN A 148 13.96 16.18 -10.25
C GLN A 148 13.75 17.54 -9.58
N ASN A 149 13.38 17.59 -8.29
CA ASN A 149 13.15 18.84 -7.56
C ASN A 149 14.39 19.31 -6.77
N THR A 150 15.49 18.56 -6.79
CA THR A 150 16.76 18.95 -6.13
C THR A 150 17.80 19.49 -7.12
N VAL A 151 17.54 19.36 -8.42
CA VAL A 151 18.40 19.88 -9.49
C VAL A 151 17.97 21.29 -9.93
N ASP A 152 16.75 21.71 -9.55
CA ASP A 152 16.24 23.09 -9.64
C ASP A 152 16.53 23.88 -8.36
#